data_AF-A0A6V7IVR1-F1
#
_entry.id   AF-A0A6V7IVR1-F1
#
_cell.length_a   1.000
_cell.length_b   1.000
_cell.length_c   1.000
_cell.angle_alpha   90.00
_cell.angle_beta   90.00
_cell.angle_gamma   90.00
#
_symmetry.space_group_name_H-M   'P 1'
#
loop_
_entity.id
_entity.type
_entity.pdbx_description
1 polymer ?
#
loop_
_entity_poly.entity_id
_entity_poly.type
_entity_poly.pdbx_seq_one_letter_code
_entity_poly.pdbx_strand_id
1 'polypeptide(L)'
;MGVEDMELSSSIPGLASFSARFTAFPTADGYIEGRRRVDGAEGFWRINNQLYDLTKFVDKHPGGAEWIEITKGTDITELFE
;
A
#
# COMPACT_ATOMS: atom_id res chain seq x y z
N MET A 1 -22.95 -1.40 2.16
CA MET A 1 -23.25 -1.69 0.76
C MET A 1 -22.02 -2.40 0.22
N GLY A 2 -22.07 -3.73 0.14
CA GLY A 2 -20.91 -4.53 -0.27
C GLY A 2 -20.61 -4.25 -1.73
N VAL A 3 -19.40 -3.81 -2.02
CA VAL A 3 -18.89 -3.82 -3.39
C VAL A 3 -18.52 -5.26 -3.67
N GLU A 4 -19.42 -5.98 -4.34
CA GLU A 4 -19.10 -7.27 -4.91
C GLU A 4 -17.99 -7.05 -5.94
N ASP A 5 -16.89 -7.77 -5.77
CA ASP A 5 -15.69 -7.68 -6.60
C ASP A 5 -16.06 -7.91 -8.06
N MET A 6 -16.12 -6.82 -8.83
CA MET A 6 -16.36 -6.88 -10.26
C MET A 6 -15.10 -7.46 -10.91
N GLU A 7 -15.18 -8.72 -11.35
CA GLU A 7 -14.11 -9.46 -12.04
C GLU A 7 -13.71 -8.72 -13.34
N LEU A 8 -12.72 -7.83 -13.24
CA LEU A 8 -12.18 -7.07 -14.36
C LEU A 8 -11.22 -7.94 -15.17
N SER A 9 -11.72 -8.49 -16.27
CA SER A 9 -10.92 -9.16 -17.30
C SER A 9 -9.90 -8.20 -17.91
N SER A 10 -8.61 -8.59 -17.90
CA SER A 10 -7.53 -7.86 -18.56
C SER A 10 -6.87 -8.74 -19.61
N SER A 11 -6.74 -8.23 -20.84
CA SER A 11 -6.07 -8.92 -21.94
C SER A 11 -4.55 -9.01 -21.78
N ILE A 12 -3.98 -8.27 -20.82
CA ILE A 12 -2.54 -8.29 -20.51
C ILE A 12 -2.29 -9.35 -19.41
N PRO A 13 -1.47 -10.40 -19.67
CA PRO A 13 -1.13 -11.44 -18.71
C PRO A 13 -0.53 -10.85 -17.43
N GLY A 14 -0.96 -11.32 -16.26
CA GLY A 14 -0.46 -10.86 -14.96
C GLY A 14 -0.93 -9.45 -14.57
N LEU A 15 -1.57 -8.71 -15.48
CA LEU A 15 -2.18 -7.45 -15.14
C LEU A 15 -3.45 -7.77 -14.31
N ALA A 16 -4.38 -8.61 -14.78
CA ALA A 16 -5.66 -8.91 -14.10
C ALA A 16 -5.60 -9.11 -12.56
N SER A 17 -4.50 -9.65 -12.02
CA SER A 17 -4.28 -9.88 -10.58
C SER A 17 -3.83 -8.66 -9.75
N PHE A 18 -3.59 -7.50 -10.35
CA PHE A 18 -3.17 -6.31 -9.57
C PHE A 18 -4.31 -5.85 -8.67
N SER A 19 -4.08 -5.78 -7.36
CA SER A 19 -5.16 -5.52 -6.42
C SER A 19 -5.70 -4.07 -6.43
N ALA A 20 -4.94 -3.08 -6.92
CA ALA A 20 -5.39 -1.69 -6.84
C ALA A 20 -6.48 -1.30 -7.85
N ARG A 21 -6.90 -2.21 -8.75
CA ARG A 21 -8.01 -2.00 -9.70
C ARG A 21 -9.38 -2.41 -9.16
N PHE A 22 -9.48 -2.90 -7.92
CA PHE A 22 -10.75 -3.36 -7.34
C PHE A 22 -11.76 -2.25 -7.00
N THR A 23 -11.56 -1.01 -7.46
CA THR A 23 -12.52 0.07 -7.24
C THR A 23 -12.95 0.66 -8.59
N ALA A 24 -14.25 0.88 -8.75
CA ALA A 24 -14.81 1.53 -9.95
C ALA A 24 -14.29 2.97 -10.14
N PHE A 25 -13.74 3.58 -9.09
CA PHE A 25 -13.18 4.92 -9.09
C PHE A 25 -11.81 4.91 -8.41
N PRO A 26 -10.74 5.36 -9.10
CA PRO A 26 -9.42 5.41 -8.49
C PRO A 26 -9.40 6.45 -7.36
N THR A 27 -9.08 6.00 -6.15
CA THR A 27 -8.93 6.85 -4.96
C THR A 27 -7.53 6.65 -4.37
N ALA A 28 -7.04 7.64 -3.63
CA ALA A 28 -5.77 7.53 -2.92
C ALA A 28 -5.78 6.35 -1.93
N ASP A 29 -6.88 6.18 -1.18
CA ASP A 29 -7.04 5.06 -0.24
C ASP A 29 -7.01 3.71 -0.95
N GLY A 30 -7.70 3.59 -2.09
CA GLY A 30 -7.67 2.37 -2.91
C GLY A 30 -6.28 2.05 -3.46
N TYR A 31 -5.51 3.09 -3.82
CA TYR A 31 -4.11 2.91 -4.23
C TYR A 31 -3.26 2.37 -3.08
N ILE A 32 -3.29 3.00 -1.90
CA ILE A 32 -2.53 2.57 -0.73
C ILE A 32 -2.91 1.14 -0.32
N GLU A 33 -4.20 0.82 -0.31
CA GLU A 33 -4.66 -0.53 0.02
C GLU A 33 -4.21 -1.58 -1.01
N GLY A 34 -4.22 -1.23 -2.30
CA GLY A 34 -3.65 -2.06 -3.35
C GLY A 34 -2.16 -2.33 -3.13
N ARG A 35 -1.38 -1.30 -2.74
CA ARG A 35 0.05 -1.42 -2.41
C ARG A 35 0.29 -2.37 -1.24
N ARG A 36 -0.51 -2.29 -0.17
CA ARG A 36 -0.36 -3.18 1.01
C ARG A 36 -0.41 -4.67 0.66
N ARG A 37 -1.17 -5.03 -0.37
CA ARG A 37 -1.35 -6.43 -0.80
C ARG A 37 -0.22 -6.96 -1.66
N VAL A 38 0.51 -6.08 -2.35
CA VAL A 38 1.52 -6.48 -3.35
C VAL A 38 2.95 -6.16 -2.92
N ASP A 39 3.15 -5.20 -2.01
CA ASP A 39 4.47 -4.71 -1.61
C ASP A 39 5.24 -5.68 -0.69
N GLY A 40 4.57 -6.71 -0.17
CA GLY A 40 5.23 -7.71 0.68
C GLY A 40 5.87 -7.09 1.92
N ALA A 41 5.20 -6.09 2.51
CA ALA A 41 5.66 -5.43 3.74
C ALA A 41 5.11 -6.10 5.02
N GLU A 42 4.25 -7.11 4.89
CA GLU A 42 3.81 -7.98 6.00
C GLU A 42 3.23 -7.24 7.22
N GLY A 43 2.58 -6.09 6.98
CA GLY A 43 2.02 -5.22 8.05
C GLY A 43 3.05 -4.29 8.72
N PHE A 44 4.31 -4.37 8.31
CA PHE A 44 5.41 -3.46 8.64
C PHE A 44 5.65 -2.44 7.51
N TRP A 45 6.66 -1.61 7.66
CA TRP A 45 7.16 -0.75 6.58
C TRP A 45 8.33 -1.45 5.92
N ARG A 46 8.37 -1.46 4.59
CA ARG A 46 9.49 -2.01 3.83
C ARG A 46 10.35 -0.88 3.27
N ILE A 47 11.65 -0.94 3.50
CA ILE A 47 12.65 -0.04 2.91
C ILE A 47 13.80 -0.91 2.43
N ASN A 48 14.19 -0.80 1.16
CA ASN A 48 15.31 -1.53 0.57
C ASN A 48 15.25 -3.05 0.88
N ASN A 49 14.08 -3.64 0.66
CA ASN A 49 13.83 -5.08 0.85
C ASN A 49 13.97 -5.57 2.30
N GLN A 50 13.99 -4.67 3.28
CA GLN A 50 14.00 -4.96 4.72
C GLN A 50 12.72 -4.46 5.38
N LEU A 51 12.26 -5.16 6.42
CA LEU A 51 11.07 -4.80 7.19
C LEU A 51 11.46 -4.03 8.45
N TYR A 52 10.75 -2.94 8.73
CA TYR A 52 10.96 -2.06 9.86
C TYR A 52 9.66 -1.90 10.65
N ASP A 53 9.76 -1.97 11.98
CA ASP A 53 8.69 -1.54 12.88
C ASP A 53 8.93 -0.08 13.29
N LEU A 54 8.20 0.84 12.65
CA LEU A 54 8.28 2.27 12.93
C LEU A 54 7.32 2.72 14.03
N THR A 55 6.60 1.81 14.70
CA THR A 55 5.55 2.17 15.68
C THR A 55 6.08 3.06 16.81
N LYS A 56 7.33 2.83 17.27
CA LYS A 56 7.96 3.65 18.33
C LYS A 56 8.55 4.97 17.82
N PHE A 57 8.63 5.15 16.51
CA PHE A 57 9.22 6.31 15.85
C PHE A 57 8.17 7.25 15.26
N VAL A 58 6.98 6.76 14.90
CA VAL A 58 5.85 7.54 14.34
C VAL A 58 5.68 8.90 15.01
N ASP A 59 5.55 8.95 16.33
CA ASP A 59 5.30 10.20 17.09
C ASP A 59 6.52 11.13 17.18
N LYS A 60 7.70 10.63 16.80
CA LYS A 60 8.98 11.34 16.85
C LYS A 60 9.47 11.78 15.47
N HIS A 61 8.75 11.41 14.42
CA HIS A 61 9.15 11.72 13.07
C HIS A 61 9.10 13.25 12.85
N PRO A 62 10.22 13.90 12.45
CA PRO A 62 10.25 15.36 12.29
C PRO A 62 9.26 15.91 11.25
N GLY A 63 8.89 15.10 10.25
CA GLY A 63 7.88 15.44 9.25
C GLY A 63 6.44 15.18 9.68
N GLY A 64 6.20 14.77 10.93
CA GLY A 64 4.89 14.38 11.45
C GLY A 64 4.57 12.89 11.27
N ALA A 65 3.59 12.41 12.04
CA ALA A 65 3.19 11.00 12.10
C ALA A 65 2.39 10.53 10.88
N GLU A 66 1.59 11.44 10.29
CA GLU A 66 0.52 11.14 9.33
C GLU A 66 0.98 10.27 8.15
N TRP A 67 2.08 10.64 7.50
CA TRP A 67 2.60 9.89 6.35
C TRP A 67 3.10 8.49 6.71
N ILE A 68 3.71 8.32 7.89
CA ILE A 68 4.16 6.99 8.34
C ILE A 68 2.94 6.12 8.66
N GLU A 69 1.89 6.68 9.28
CA GLU A 69 0.68 5.95 9.61
C GLU A 69 -0.09 5.49 8.36
N ILE A 70 -0.29 6.39 7.39
CA ILE A 70 -1.00 6.08 6.14
C ILE A 70 -0.31 4.95 5.37
N THR A 71 1.02 4.97 5.33
CA THR A 71 1.85 4.02 4.56
C THR A 71 2.21 2.74 5.32
N LYS A 72 1.64 2.50 6.51
CA LYS A 72 1.84 1.24 7.22
C LYS A 72 1.40 0.06 6.35
N GLY A 73 2.27 -0.95 6.24
CA GLY A 73 2.03 -2.12 5.42
C GLY A 73 2.44 -1.97 3.95
N THR A 74 3.12 -0.90 3.55
CA THR A 74 3.62 -0.70 2.17
C THR A 74 5.15 -0.68 2.09
N ASP A 75 5.67 -0.78 0.87
CA ASP A 75 7.06 -0.46 0.55
C ASP A 75 7.17 1.06 0.37
N ILE A 76 8.01 1.69 1.19
CA ILE A 76 8.23 3.14 1.21
C ILE A 76 9.67 3.50 0.78
N THR A 77 10.38 2.61 0.10
CA THR A 77 11.76 2.84 -0.36
C THR A 77 11.87 4.13 -1.17
N GLU A 78 10.99 4.32 -2.16
CA GLU A 78 11.00 5.53 -3.01
C GLU A 78 10.62 6.80 -2.25
N LEU A 79 9.90 6.70 -1.12
CA LEU A 79 9.55 7.87 -0.29
C LEU A 79 10.67 8.22 0.70
N PHE A 80 11.57 7.27 0.96
CA PHE A 80 12.67 7.41 1.89
C PHE A 80 13.94 7.96 1.22
N GLU A 81 14.16 7.66 -0.06
CA GLU A 81 15.33 8.07 -0.86
C GLU A 81 15.14 9.39 -1.61
#